data_AF-A0A645FAH1-F1
#
_entry.id   AF-A0A645FAH1-F1
#
_cell.length_a   1.000
_cell.length_b   1.000
_cell.length_c   1.000
_cell.angle_alpha   90.00
_cell.angle_beta   90.00
_cell.angle_gamma   90.00
#
_symmetry.space_group_name_H-M   'P 1'
#
loop_
_entity.id
_entity.type
_entity.pdbx_description
1 polymer ?
#
loop_
_entity_poly.entity_id
_entity_poly.type
_entity_poly.pdbx_seq_one_letter_code
_entity_poly.pdbx_strand_id
1 'polypeptide(L)'
;MGYYTQAPWRGTWELDGGTLMNQCIHNIDLLQWMMGGEIDTVYAQCDTFLRDIEAEDFGAIIIRFKNGSIGIIEGTACVYPKNLEETLSIFGETGTVSIGGLAVNKIENWRFADGKDSEEEILKEQGEDPDSVYGFGHTALYKDVLDAINNDRQPLINGEAGKIGMSIILAAYKSRLTGMPVKFPLENFSTMDMVNVDKLHK
;
A
#
# COMPACT_ATOMS: atom_id res chain seq x y z
N MET A 1 13.19 15.25 6.47
CA MET A 1 12.54 16.28 7.31
C MET A 1 11.55 17.16 6.54
N GLY A 2 11.47 17.13 5.21
CA GLY A 2 10.65 18.09 4.45
C GLY A 2 9.13 17.89 4.54
N TYR A 3 8.62 16.66 4.48
CA TYR A 3 7.17 16.41 4.41
C TYR A 3 6.43 16.83 5.70
N TYR A 4 6.81 16.28 6.86
CA TYR A 4 6.06 16.48 8.11
C TYR A 4 6.06 17.94 8.62
N THR A 5 7.03 18.76 8.21
CA THR A 5 7.09 20.18 8.62
C THR A 5 6.35 21.13 7.68
N GLN A 6 5.81 20.64 6.55
CA GLN A 6 5.09 21.48 5.58
C GLN A 6 3.71 21.92 6.08
N ALA A 7 3.08 21.16 6.96
CA ALA A 7 1.79 21.51 7.55
C ALA A 7 1.59 20.81 8.90
N PRO A 8 0.93 21.46 9.88
CA PRO A 8 0.83 20.95 11.25
C PRO A 8 0.01 19.67 11.41
N TRP A 9 -0.81 19.33 10.42
CA TRP A 9 -1.63 18.12 10.45
C TRP A 9 -0.85 16.86 10.06
N ARG A 10 0.30 17.01 9.39
CA ARG A 10 1.06 15.88 8.85
C ARG A 10 1.73 15.07 9.97
N GLY A 11 1.60 13.75 9.92
CA GLY A 11 2.08 12.82 10.93
C GLY A 11 1.24 12.75 12.21
N THR A 12 0.06 13.38 12.23
CA THR A 12 -0.90 13.28 13.35
C THR A 12 -1.88 12.15 13.14
N TRP A 13 -2.34 11.51 14.22
CA TRP A 13 -3.37 10.46 14.10
C TRP A 13 -4.73 11.01 13.65
N GLU A 14 -5.04 12.26 14.02
CA GLU A 14 -6.35 12.88 13.75
C GLU A 14 -6.56 13.21 12.27
N LEU A 15 -5.50 13.66 11.58
CA LEU A 15 -5.65 14.28 10.25
C LEU A 15 -4.77 13.66 9.15
N ASP A 16 -3.80 12.80 9.48
CA ASP A 16 -2.89 12.20 8.49
C ASP A 16 -2.79 10.67 8.59
N GLY A 17 -2.50 10.16 9.78
CA GLY A 17 -1.92 8.84 9.97
C GLY A 17 -0.40 8.86 9.72
N GLY A 18 0.19 7.66 9.69
CA GLY A 18 1.62 7.50 9.49
C GLY A 18 1.99 7.06 8.08
N THR A 19 3.17 6.45 7.97
CA THR A 19 3.72 6.00 6.69
C THR A 19 2.85 4.97 5.98
N LEU A 20 2.19 4.06 6.70
CA LEU A 20 1.31 3.08 6.06
C LEU A 20 0.06 3.74 5.46
N MET A 21 -0.53 4.71 6.16
CA MET A 21 -1.77 5.37 5.75
C MET A 21 -1.57 6.36 4.61
N ASN A 22 -0.47 7.11 4.63
CA ASN A 22 -0.28 8.19 3.68
C ASN A 22 0.68 7.81 2.54
N GLN A 23 1.89 7.35 2.88
CA GLN A 23 2.91 7.12 1.86
C GLN A 23 2.76 5.76 1.17
N CYS A 24 2.45 4.70 1.90
CA CYS A 24 2.44 3.32 1.38
C CYS A 24 1.04 2.80 0.99
N ILE A 25 -0.01 3.62 1.11
CA ILE A 25 -1.39 3.17 0.86
C ILE A 25 -1.59 2.64 -0.55
N HIS A 26 -0.91 3.22 -1.55
CA HIS A 26 -0.99 2.77 -2.93
C HIS A 26 -0.39 1.38 -3.11
N ASN A 27 0.73 1.04 -2.45
CA ASN A 27 1.31 -0.31 -2.54
C ASN A 27 0.47 -1.33 -1.75
N ILE A 28 -0.16 -0.92 -0.63
CA ILE A 28 -1.10 -1.75 0.13
C ILE A 28 -2.32 -2.11 -0.73
N ASP A 29 -2.92 -1.09 -1.36
CA ASP A 29 -4.04 -1.25 -2.28
C ASP A 29 -3.64 -2.10 -3.49
N LEU A 30 -2.49 -1.82 -4.11
CA LEU A 30 -1.99 -2.57 -5.27
C LEU A 30 -1.79 -4.06 -4.96
N LEU A 31 -1.18 -4.41 -3.82
CA LEU A 31 -1.05 -5.81 -3.41
C LEU A 31 -2.44 -6.45 -3.25
N GLN A 32 -3.32 -5.82 -2.47
CA GLN A 32 -4.66 -6.37 -2.22
C GLN A 32 -5.48 -6.52 -3.52
N TRP A 33 -5.39 -5.55 -4.42
CA TRP A 33 -6.05 -5.55 -5.72
C TRP A 33 -5.58 -6.75 -6.55
N MET A 34 -4.26 -6.95 -6.66
CA MET A 34 -3.67 -8.01 -7.47
C MET A 34 -3.92 -9.41 -6.90
N MET A 35 -3.99 -9.54 -5.57
CA MET A 35 -4.31 -10.82 -4.94
C MET A 35 -5.78 -11.23 -5.14
N GLY A 36 -6.67 -10.28 -5.47
CA GLY A 36 -8.07 -10.52 -5.86
C GLY A 36 -8.93 -11.25 -4.84
N GLY A 37 -8.43 -11.41 -3.61
CA GLY A 37 -9.08 -12.15 -2.53
C GLY A 37 -9.66 -11.20 -1.49
N GLU A 38 -10.75 -11.64 -0.85
CA GLU A 38 -11.19 -10.99 0.38
C GLU A 38 -10.16 -11.20 1.50
N ILE A 39 -9.96 -10.16 2.31
CA ILE A 39 -9.08 -10.23 3.47
C ILE A 39 -9.71 -11.16 4.51
N ASP A 40 -8.88 -12.02 5.11
CA ASP A 40 -9.28 -12.93 6.18
C ASP A 40 -8.74 -12.45 7.54
N THR A 41 -7.42 -12.23 7.63
CA THR A 41 -6.74 -11.84 8.86
C THR A 41 -5.56 -10.92 8.56
N VAL A 42 -5.33 -9.92 9.40
CA VAL A 42 -4.16 -9.02 9.34
C VAL A 42 -3.41 -9.10 10.66
N TYR A 43 -2.08 -9.22 10.59
CA TYR A 43 -1.19 -9.01 11.73
C TYR A 43 -0.13 -7.98 11.36
N ALA A 44 0.20 -7.08 12.27
CA ALA A 44 1.18 -6.04 11.99
C ALA A 44 2.02 -5.66 13.21
N GLN A 45 3.20 -5.12 12.90
CA GLN A 45 4.08 -4.41 13.81
C GLN A 45 4.40 -3.06 13.16
N CYS A 46 4.15 -1.97 13.86
CA CYS A 46 4.46 -0.63 13.36
C CYS A 46 4.75 0.33 14.50
N ASP A 47 5.67 1.26 14.29
CA ASP A 47 6.00 2.26 15.30
C ASP A 47 6.74 3.46 14.70
N THR A 48 7.05 4.44 15.55
CA THR A 48 7.91 5.57 15.21
C THR A 48 9.34 5.33 15.68
N PHE A 49 10.30 5.38 14.77
CA PHE A 49 11.72 5.14 15.06
C PHE A 49 12.61 6.37 14.89
N LEU A 50 12.39 7.17 13.84
CA LEU A 50 13.28 8.27 13.47
C LEU A 50 12.58 9.63 13.33
N ARG A 51 11.28 9.64 13.01
CA ARG A 51 10.52 10.87 12.74
C ARG A 51 9.89 11.40 14.03
N ASP A 52 9.87 12.73 14.15
CA ASP A 52 9.18 13.42 15.25
C ASP A 52 7.73 13.68 14.88
N ILE A 53 6.92 12.62 14.94
CA ILE A 53 5.48 12.60 14.59
C ILE A 53 4.70 11.76 15.60
N GLU A 54 3.37 11.84 15.60
CA GLU A 54 2.52 11.03 16.49
C GLU A 54 2.36 9.60 15.97
N ALA A 55 2.22 9.46 14.65
CA ALA A 55 1.98 8.19 13.97
C ALA A 55 3.26 7.39 13.65
N GLU A 56 3.12 6.26 12.96
CA GLU A 56 4.26 5.39 12.61
C GLU A 56 5.08 5.94 11.43
N ASP A 57 6.39 5.69 11.44
CA ASP A 57 7.29 5.91 10.29
C ASP A 57 7.85 4.61 9.71
N PHE A 58 7.49 3.47 10.32
CA PHE A 58 7.75 2.12 9.86
C PHE A 58 6.57 1.21 10.18
N GLY A 59 6.25 0.30 9.26
CA GLY A 59 5.31 -0.78 9.51
C GLY A 59 5.58 -2.01 8.64
N ALA A 60 5.34 -3.18 9.25
CA ALA A 60 5.33 -4.47 8.58
C ALA A 60 3.98 -5.15 8.81
N ILE A 61 3.36 -5.65 7.74
CA ILE A 61 2.03 -6.25 7.74
C ILE A 61 2.09 -7.63 7.10
N ILE A 62 1.42 -8.60 7.71
CA ILE A 62 1.14 -9.91 7.13
C ILE A 62 -0.38 -10.02 6.94
N ILE A 63 -0.80 -10.36 5.72
CA ILE A 63 -2.21 -10.48 5.33
C ILE A 63 -2.47 -11.92 4.92
N ARG A 64 -3.49 -12.55 5.52
CA ARG A 64 -4.09 -13.77 4.99
C ARG A 64 -5.32 -13.39 4.17
N PHE A 65 -5.43 -13.94 2.96
CA PHE A 65 -6.63 -13.82 2.14
C PHE A 65 -7.48 -15.09 2.24
N LYS A 66 -8.80 -14.96 2.05
CA LYS A 66 -9.74 -16.09 2.08
C LYS A 66 -9.50 -17.12 0.97
N ASN A 67 -8.85 -16.72 -0.12
CA ASN A 67 -8.41 -17.61 -1.20
C ASN A 67 -7.15 -18.43 -0.84
N GLY A 68 -6.62 -18.29 0.39
CA GLY A 68 -5.48 -19.04 0.91
C GLY A 68 -4.13 -18.33 0.72
N SER A 69 -4.06 -17.31 -0.13
CA SER A 69 -2.82 -16.57 -0.38
C SER A 69 -2.37 -15.74 0.83
N ILE A 70 -1.09 -15.37 0.84
CA ILE A 70 -0.45 -14.56 1.89
C ILE A 70 0.22 -13.36 1.24
N GLY A 71 -0.06 -12.17 1.76
CA GLY A 71 0.65 -10.95 1.43
C GLY A 71 1.58 -10.54 2.57
N ILE A 72 2.71 -9.93 2.21
CA ILE A 72 3.63 -9.27 3.15
C ILE A 72 3.84 -7.85 2.63
N ILE A 73 3.78 -6.89 3.53
CA ILE A 73 4.01 -5.48 3.24
C ILE A 73 5.04 -4.96 4.23
N GLU A 74 6.02 -4.22 3.72
CA GLU A 74 6.94 -3.40 4.50
C GLU A 74 6.86 -1.99 3.95
N GLY A 75 6.67 -1.00 4.83
CA GLY A 75 6.62 0.40 4.47
C GLY A 75 7.40 1.23 5.46
N THR A 76 8.28 2.12 4.96
CA THR A 76 9.09 2.96 5.84
C THR A 76 9.48 4.30 5.24
N ALA A 77 9.42 5.34 6.07
CA ALA A 77 9.97 6.66 5.81
C ALA A 77 11.38 6.83 6.41
N CYS A 78 12.04 5.76 6.83
CA CYS A 78 13.33 5.77 7.52
C CYS A 78 14.54 5.49 6.61
N VAL A 79 14.31 5.28 5.31
CA VAL A 79 15.36 4.94 4.35
C VAL A 79 16.40 6.06 4.21
N TYR A 80 17.68 5.71 4.24
CA TYR A 80 18.81 6.63 4.03
C TYR A 80 19.43 6.44 2.63
N PRO A 81 19.87 7.52 1.95
CA PRO A 81 19.64 8.94 2.25
C PRO A 81 18.33 9.48 1.66
N LYS A 82 17.68 8.70 0.80
CA LYS A 82 16.45 9.01 0.05
C LYS A 82 15.72 7.68 -0.25
N ASN A 83 14.54 7.76 -0.86
CA ASN A 83 13.79 6.57 -1.30
C ASN A 83 14.70 5.59 -2.06
N LEU A 84 14.64 4.32 -1.67
CA LEU A 84 15.37 3.23 -2.30
C LEU A 84 14.56 2.72 -3.49
N GLU A 85 13.38 2.19 -3.22
CA GLU A 85 12.51 1.56 -4.22
C GLU A 85 11.07 1.40 -3.70
N GLU A 86 10.17 1.10 -4.61
CA GLU A 86 8.85 0.52 -4.36
C GLU A 86 8.70 -0.74 -5.21
N THR A 87 8.39 -1.85 -4.56
CA THR A 87 8.37 -3.17 -5.20
C THR A 87 7.07 -3.90 -4.93
N LEU A 88 6.49 -4.49 -5.99
CA LEU A 88 5.45 -5.50 -5.90
C LEU A 88 5.99 -6.81 -6.45
N SER A 89 5.86 -7.90 -5.68
CA SER A 89 6.19 -9.24 -6.14
C SER A 89 5.03 -10.20 -5.94
N ILE A 90 4.70 -10.96 -6.97
CA ILE A 90 3.62 -11.95 -6.97
C ILE A 90 4.19 -13.30 -7.40
N PHE A 91 3.95 -14.32 -6.58
CA PHE A 91 4.42 -15.68 -6.80
C PHE A 91 3.23 -16.64 -6.81
N GLY A 92 3.05 -17.32 -7.93
CA GLY A 92 2.04 -18.36 -8.11
C GLY A 92 2.69 -19.69 -8.51
N GLU A 93 1.85 -20.72 -8.67
CA GLU A 93 2.30 -22.06 -9.07
C GLU A 93 3.00 -22.07 -10.43
N THR A 94 2.48 -21.27 -11.39
CA THR A 94 2.94 -21.26 -12.79
C THR A 94 3.43 -19.89 -13.25
N GLY A 95 3.62 -18.95 -12.33
CA GLY A 95 3.92 -17.56 -12.66
C GLY A 95 4.70 -16.85 -11.55
N THR A 96 5.62 -15.97 -11.94
CA THR A 96 6.38 -15.11 -11.06
C THR A 96 6.57 -13.76 -11.72
N VAL A 97 6.11 -12.71 -11.06
CA VAL A 97 6.26 -11.33 -11.52
C VAL A 97 6.80 -10.50 -10.38
N SER A 98 7.80 -9.66 -10.68
CA SER A 98 8.14 -8.56 -9.80
C SER A 98 8.31 -7.27 -10.59
N ILE A 99 7.80 -6.19 -10.01
CA ILE A 99 7.88 -4.84 -10.56
C ILE A 99 8.48 -3.98 -9.45
N GLY A 100 9.65 -3.42 -9.72
CA GLY A 100 10.38 -2.52 -8.83
C GLY A 100 10.46 -1.11 -9.41
N GLY A 101 11.59 -0.44 -9.13
CA GLY A 101 11.80 0.96 -9.48
C GLY A 101 11.39 1.91 -8.35
N LEU A 102 11.30 3.21 -8.65
CA LEU A 102 10.99 4.22 -7.64
C LEU A 102 9.50 4.27 -7.28
N ALA A 103 8.63 3.79 -8.17
CA ALA A 103 7.18 3.85 -8.01
C ALA A 103 6.50 2.66 -8.73
N VAL A 104 7.04 1.45 -8.58
CA VAL A 104 6.54 0.23 -9.24
C VAL A 104 6.44 0.40 -10.77
N ASN A 105 7.48 1.00 -11.35
CA ASN A 105 7.50 1.45 -12.74
C ASN A 105 8.46 0.66 -13.62
N LYS A 106 9.16 -0.33 -13.06
CA LYS A 106 10.17 -1.13 -13.75
C LYS A 106 9.90 -2.61 -13.55
N ILE A 107 9.62 -3.34 -14.62
CA ILE A 107 9.49 -4.80 -14.54
C ILE A 107 10.88 -5.38 -14.26
N GLU A 108 11.00 -6.27 -13.27
CA GLU A 108 12.26 -6.89 -12.90
C GLU A 108 12.26 -8.39 -13.20
N ASN A 109 11.11 -9.04 -13.03
CA ASN A 109 10.90 -10.43 -13.41
C ASN A 109 9.52 -10.61 -14.06
N TRP A 110 9.46 -11.42 -15.12
CA TRP A 110 8.23 -11.76 -15.85
C TRP A 110 8.31 -13.20 -16.37
N ARG A 111 7.96 -14.16 -15.52
CA ARG A 111 8.15 -15.60 -15.81
C ARG A 111 6.84 -16.35 -15.72
N PHE A 112 6.48 -17.04 -16.80
CA PHE A 112 5.30 -17.89 -16.86
C PHE A 112 5.64 -19.25 -17.45
N ALA A 113 5.09 -20.30 -16.88
CA ALA A 113 5.39 -21.68 -17.26
C ALA A 113 4.86 -22.06 -18.66
N ASP A 114 3.94 -21.28 -19.22
CA ASP A 114 3.37 -21.52 -20.55
C ASP A 114 4.26 -21.02 -21.70
N GLY A 115 5.31 -20.26 -21.39
CA GLY A 115 6.29 -19.76 -22.35
C GLY A 115 5.71 -18.85 -23.43
N LYS A 116 4.54 -18.23 -23.20
CA LYS A 116 3.93 -17.32 -24.19
C LYS A 116 4.65 -15.98 -24.30
N ASP A 117 5.24 -15.53 -23.19
CA ASP A 117 5.99 -14.29 -23.12
C ASP A 117 7.49 -14.58 -22.96
N SER A 118 8.31 -13.76 -23.61
CA SER A 118 9.77 -13.76 -23.39
C SER A 118 10.12 -12.72 -22.34
N GLU A 119 10.63 -13.15 -21.18
CA GLU A 119 11.12 -12.23 -20.13
C GLU A 119 12.12 -11.23 -20.71
N GLU A 120 13.02 -11.69 -21.60
CA GLU A 120 14.02 -10.83 -22.23
C GLU A 120 13.39 -9.72 -23.09
N GLU A 121 12.31 -10.02 -23.82
CA GLU A 121 11.61 -9.03 -24.66
C GLU A 121 10.83 -8.04 -23.79
N ILE A 122 10.07 -8.54 -22.80
CA ILE A 122 9.34 -7.70 -21.85
C ILE A 122 10.28 -6.74 -21.11
N LEU A 123 11.46 -7.22 -20.71
CA LEU A 123 12.44 -6.38 -20.04
C LEU A 123 13.08 -5.32 -20.96
N LYS A 124 13.11 -5.54 -22.28
CA LYS A 124 13.60 -4.56 -23.27
C LYS A 124 12.55 -3.51 -23.65
N GLU A 125 11.27 -3.85 -23.59
CA GLU A 125 10.16 -2.98 -24.02
C GLU A 125 9.66 -2.01 -22.93
N GLN A 126 10.42 -1.82 -21.86
CA GLN A 126 10.01 -0.92 -20.78
C GLN A 126 10.03 0.55 -21.20
N GLY A 127 9.00 1.29 -20.77
CA GLY A 127 8.88 2.72 -21.01
C GLY A 127 9.91 3.55 -20.22
N GLU A 128 9.90 4.86 -20.48
CA GLU A 128 10.72 5.80 -19.72
C GLU A 128 10.20 5.96 -18.28
N ASP A 129 11.11 6.28 -17.36
CA ASP A 129 10.74 6.62 -15.98
C ASP A 129 9.81 7.85 -15.98
N PRO A 130 8.74 7.85 -15.17
CA PRO A 130 7.90 9.04 -15.03
C PRO A 130 8.69 10.19 -14.38
N ASP A 131 8.34 11.43 -14.72
CA ASP A 131 8.99 12.64 -14.18
C ASP A 131 8.88 12.76 -12.64
N SER A 132 7.93 12.03 -12.02
CA SER A 132 7.75 11.98 -10.57
C SER A 132 7.03 10.71 -10.12
N VAL A 133 7.06 10.45 -8.81
CA VAL A 133 6.30 9.36 -8.15
C VAL A 133 4.78 9.44 -8.37
N TYR A 134 4.24 10.59 -8.77
CA TYR A 134 2.82 10.75 -9.06
C TYR A 134 2.38 10.19 -10.42
N GLY A 135 3.34 9.80 -11.27
CA GLY A 135 3.10 9.12 -12.54
C GLY A 135 2.09 9.79 -13.46
N PHE A 136 1.41 8.97 -14.27
CA PHE A 136 0.42 9.42 -15.27
C PHE A 136 -1.05 9.17 -14.85
N GLY A 137 -1.28 8.77 -13.60
CA GLY A 137 -2.57 8.19 -13.17
C GLY A 137 -3.74 9.17 -13.06
N HIS A 138 -3.50 10.42 -12.65
CA HIS A 138 -4.57 11.38 -12.35
C HIS A 138 -5.47 11.67 -13.55
N THR A 139 -4.89 11.94 -14.72
CA THR A 139 -5.67 12.26 -15.94
C THR A 139 -6.58 11.10 -16.35
N ALA A 140 -6.09 9.87 -16.26
CA ALA A 140 -6.87 8.67 -16.57
C ALA A 140 -8.03 8.48 -15.57
N LEU A 141 -7.76 8.70 -14.27
CA LEU A 141 -8.79 8.60 -13.23
C LEU A 141 -9.89 9.67 -13.39
N TYR A 142 -9.52 10.93 -13.64
CA TYR A 142 -10.51 11.98 -13.92
C TYR A 142 -11.35 11.66 -15.15
N LYS A 143 -10.71 11.16 -16.22
CA LYS A 143 -11.43 10.73 -17.42
C LYS A 143 -12.43 9.63 -17.10
N ASP A 144 -12.04 8.61 -16.34
CA ASP A 144 -12.94 7.53 -15.94
C ASP A 144 -14.15 8.04 -15.14
N VAL A 145 -13.95 8.97 -14.20
CA VAL A 145 -15.05 9.58 -13.44
C VAL A 145 -16.01 10.35 -14.36
N LEU A 146 -15.48 11.17 -15.27
CA LEU A 146 -16.30 11.91 -16.23
C LEU A 146 -17.08 10.96 -17.16
N ASP A 147 -16.41 9.92 -17.65
CA ASP A 147 -17.05 8.89 -18.49
C ASP A 147 -18.10 8.11 -17.70
N ALA A 148 -17.88 7.85 -16.41
CA ALA A 148 -18.84 7.16 -15.55
C ALA A 148 -20.13 7.97 -15.36
N ILE A 149 -19.99 9.28 -15.12
CA ILE A 149 -21.11 10.22 -15.02
C ILE A 149 -21.87 10.30 -16.34
N ASN A 150 -21.16 10.46 -17.46
CA ASN A 150 -21.79 10.61 -18.79
C ASN A 150 -22.53 9.37 -19.26
N ASN A 151 -22.11 8.18 -18.82
CA ASN A 151 -22.67 6.90 -19.27
C ASN A 151 -23.50 6.18 -18.19
N ASP A 152 -23.80 6.84 -17.06
CA ASP A 152 -24.55 6.27 -15.93
C ASP A 152 -24.03 4.88 -15.50
N ARG A 153 -22.70 4.79 -15.33
CA ARG A 153 -22.02 3.59 -14.82
C ARG A 153 -21.27 3.92 -13.54
N GLN A 154 -20.87 2.89 -12.80
CA GLN A 154 -19.93 3.06 -11.70
C GLN A 154 -18.54 3.47 -12.24
N PRO A 155 -17.82 4.35 -11.52
CA PRO A 155 -16.40 4.57 -11.79
C PRO A 155 -15.64 3.27 -11.52
N LEU A 156 -14.46 3.14 -12.13
CA LEU A 156 -13.56 2.00 -11.94
C LEU A 156 -13.25 1.77 -10.46
N ILE A 157 -13.03 2.86 -9.73
CA ILE A 157 -12.76 2.87 -8.29
C ILE A 157 -13.87 3.67 -7.60
N ASN A 158 -14.79 2.97 -6.94
CA ASN A 158 -15.84 3.60 -6.14
C ASN A 158 -15.42 3.72 -4.66
N GLY A 159 -16.27 4.34 -3.85
CA GLY A 159 -15.98 4.55 -2.42
C GLY A 159 -15.85 3.24 -1.63
N GLU A 160 -16.51 2.15 -2.03
CA GLU A 160 -16.36 0.86 -1.37
C GLU A 160 -15.01 0.21 -1.69
N ALA A 161 -14.55 0.30 -2.95
CA ALA A 161 -13.22 -0.16 -3.33
C ALA A 161 -12.13 0.60 -2.55
N GLY A 162 -12.23 1.94 -2.46
CA GLY A 162 -11.27 2.77 -1.73
C GLY A 162 -11.20 2.50 -0.22
N LYS A 163 -12.24 1.87 0.37
CA LYS A 163 -12.22 1.48 1.79
C LYS A 163 -11.37 0.24 2.06
N ILE A 164 -11.07 -0.58 1.05
CA ILE A 164 -10.43 -1.87 1.32
C ILE A 164 -8.99 -1.68 1.78
N GLY A 165 -8.17 -0.91 1.06
CA GLY A 165 -6.82 -0.55 1.49
C GLY A 165 -6.82 0.11 2.88
N MET A 166 -7.73 1.06 3.10
CA MET A 166 -7.92 1.72 4.40
C MET A 166 -8.21 0.71 5.53
N SER A 167 -9.06 -0.28 5.29
CA SER A 167 -9.42 -1.29 6.29
C SER A 167 -8.23 -2.17 6.70
N ILE A 168 -7.30 -2.45 5.78
CA ILE A 168 -6.05 -3.17 6.08
C ILE A 168 -5.18 -2.34 7.02
N ILE A 169 -5.02 -1.04 6.74
CA ILE A 169 -4.21 -0.13 7.55
C ILE A 169 -4.80 -0.01 8.96
N LEU A 170 -6.11 0.21 9.08
CA LEU A 170 -6.79 0.27 10.37
C LEU A 170 -6.67 -1.06 11.15
N ALA A 171 -6.75 -2.20 10.46
CA ALA A 171 -6.51 -3.50 11.08
C ALA A 171 -5.05 -3.67 11.53
N ALA A 172 -4.08 -3.14 10.79
CA ALA A 172 -2.67 -3.13 11.17
C ALA A 172 -2.45 -2.30 12.45
N TYR A 173 -3.05 -1.10 12.54
CA TYR A 173 -3.00 -0.28 13.75
C TYR A 173 -3.66 -0.95 14.95
N LYS A 174 -4.83 -1.58 14.76
CA LYS A 174 -5.48 -2.39 15.80
C LYS A 174 -4.63 -3.58 16.23
N SER A 175 -3.97 -4.25 15.28
CA SER A 175 -3.04 -5.35 15.58
C SER A 175 -1.85 -4.86 16.39
N ARG A 176 -1.31 -3.69 16.08
CA ARG A 176 -0.24 -3.07 16.85
C ARG A 176 -0.68 -2.68 18.25
N LEU A 177 -1.87 -2.12 18.40
CA LEU A 177 -2.43 -1.73 19.71
C LEU A 177 -2.67 -2.95 20.62
N THR A 178 -3.18 -4.04 20.05
CA THR A 178 -3.59 -5.23 20.82
C THR A 178 -2.51 -6.30 20.91
N GLY A 179 -1.48 -6.24 20.07
CA GLY A 179 -0.49 -7.31 19.89
C GLY A 179 -1.03 -8.58 19.24
N MET A 180 -2.26 -8.55 18.72
CA MET A 180 -2.99 -9.74 18.25
C MET A 180 -3.39 -9.60 16.77
N PRO A 181 -3.46 -10.71 16.01
CA PRO A 181 -4.03 -10.70 14.68
C PRO A 181 -5.50 -10.24 14.68
N VAL A 182 -5.88 -9.46 13.69
CA VAL A 182 -7.21 -8.89 13.50
C VAL A 182 -7.94 -9.63 12.39
N LYS A 183 -9.08 -10.22 12.74
CA LYS A 183 -9.96 -10.93 11.80
C LYS A 183 -10.88 -9.96 11.06
N PHE A 184 -11.18 -10.26 9.80
CA PHE A 184 -12.11 -9.49 8.98
C PHE A 184 -13.54 -10.09 8.97
N PRO A 185 -14.60 -9.27 8.83
CA PRO A 185 -14.56 -7.81 8.58
C PRO A 185 -14.08 -7.01 9.80
N LEU A 186 -13.37 -5.91 9.55
CA LEU A 186 -12.92 -5.02 10.62
C LEU A 186 -14.12 -4.33 11.25
N GLU A 187 -14.30 -4.51 12.57
CA GLU A 187 -15.32 -3.83 13.35
C GLU A 187 -14.70 -2.82 14.32
N ASN A 188 -15.30 -1.63 14.37
CA ASN A 188 -15.08 -0.58 15.37
C ASN A 188 -13.60 -0.27 15.65
N PHE A 189 -12.94 0.41 14.71
CA PHE A 189 -11.59 0.93 14.91
C PHE A 189 -11.32 2.12 13.98
N SER A 190 -10.55 3.09 14.45
CA SER A 190 -10.15 4.29 13.73
C SER A 190 -8.76 4.75 14.18
N THR A 191 -8.17 5.71 13.46
CA THR A 191 -6.91 6.33 13.90
C THR A 191 -7.05 7.08 15.22
N MET A 192 -8.27 7.50 15.60
CA MET A 192 -8.51 8.16 16.89
C MET A 192 -8.26 7.25 18.08
N ASP A 193 -8.38 5.93 17.90
CA ASP A 193 -8.07 4.93 18.92
C ASP A 193 -6.55 4.81 19.17
N MET A 194 -5.73 5.41 18.29
CA MET A 194 -4.27 5.46 18.42
C MET A 194 -3.78 6.75 19.11
N VAL A 195 -4.65 7.74 19.31
CA VAL A 195 -4.28 8.99 19.97
C VAL A 195 -3.86 8.70 21.42
N ASN A 196 -2.74 9.29 21.84
CA ASN A 196 -2.10 9.08 23.15
C ASN A 196 -1.58 7.64 23.42
N VAL A 197 -1.56 6.76 22.42
CA VAL A 197 -0.92 5.45 22.58
C VAL A 197 0.60 5.65 22.63
N ASP A 198 1.24 5.10 23.66
CA ASP A 198 2.69 5.17 23.81
C ASP A 198 3.42 4.45 22.67
N LYS A 199 4.50 5.06 22.19
CA LYS A 199 5.51 4.44 21.32
C LYS A 199 6.22 3.31 22.07
N LEU A 200 6.46 2.17 21.43
CA LEU A 200 7.10 0.99 22.05
C LEU A 200 8.59 1.25 22.33
N HIS A 201 9.20 2.16 21.56
CA HIS A 201 10.57 2.60 21.76
C HIS A 201 10.59 4.06 22.24
N LYS A 202 11.11 4.29 23.45
CA LYS A 202 11.56 5.59 23.98
C LYS A 202 13.04 5.48 24.37
#